data_AF-A0A962ZS59-F1
#
_entry.id   AF-A0A962ZS59-F1
#
_cell.length_a   1.000
_cell.length_b   1.000
_cell.length_c   1.000
_cell.angle_alpha   90.00
_cell.angle_beta   90.00
_cell.angle_gamma   90.00
#
_symmetry.space_group_name_H-M   'P 1'
#
loop_
_entity.id
_entity.type
_entity.pdbx_description
1 polymer ?
#
loop_
_entity_poly.entity_id
_entity_poly.type
_entity_poly.pdbx_seq_one_letter_code
_entity_poly.pdbx_strand_id
1 'polypeptide(L)'
;MRTLHKLVTPLVTVVLMAATSLAAVAATEDAGKPDLGEIRTIAEEGFIYGLPIVMNYAVMYEFAVDKNSSQFKAPFNQIHNSASVATYKDTAVVTPNSDTPYSFLWLDLRAEPMVISVPEVEGNRYYVVQLVDGNTYNYGYIGTRATGTGAGSYLVVGPGWKGEKPAGIDKVFQSTTPFSFAVIRTQLYNPADMDNVKKVQAGYKAQPLSAFLDKPAPPAAPEIDFLPANTAGIKDNFWQYLDAALEFVPASATSKDIRARLAILGVGAGETVKLKDISAAERQAIVEGMKAGEERVAKYLASGMHDLNGWPTGSLFGDKAYYNGDWLKRAAA
;
A
#
# COMPACT_ATOMS: atom_id res chain seq x y z
N MET A 1 -59.13 77.03 -39.91
CA MET A 1 -58.47 76.02 -40.77
C MET A 1 -57.83 74.98 -39.87
N ARG A 2 -58.34 73.74 -39.95
CA ARG A 2 -57.98 72.49 -39.25
C ARG A 2 -58.09 72.46 -37.72
N THR A 3 -58.82 71.45 -37.26
CA THR A 3 -59.66 71.38 -36.06
C THR A 3 -59.02 70.48 -35.00
N LEU A 4 -59.07 70.92 -33.73
CA LEU A 4 -58.92 70.11 -32.53
C LEU A 4 -60.13 69.18 -32.35
N HIS A 5 -59.92 67.96 -31.84
CA HIS A 5 -60.90 67.26 -30.98
C HIS A 5 -60.17 66.63 -29.78
N LYS A 6 -60.78 66.83 -28.61
CA LYS A 6 -60.43 66.33 -27.27
C LYS A 6 -61.22 65.05 -26.93
N LEU A 7 -61.01 64.56 -25.69
CA LEU A 7 -61.94 63.83 -24.77
C LEU A 7 -61.83 62.28 -24.81
N VAL A 8 -61.80 61.46 -23.73
CA VAL A 8 -62.03 61.59 -22.26
C VAL A 8 -61.29 60.44 -21.50
N THR A 9 -60.92 60.73 -20.24
CA THR A 9 -60.50 59.94 -19.04
C THR A 9 -61.51 58.86 -18.54
N PRO A 10 -61.44 58.25 -17.32
CA PRO A 10 -60.35 57.88 -16.37
C PRO A 10 -60.49 56.46 -15.76
N LEU A 11 -59.55 56.01 -14.90
CA LEU A 11 -59.89 55.31 -13.65
C LEU A 11 -58.80 55.49 -12.58
N VAL A 12 -59.23 55.85 -11.37
CA VAL A 12 -58.48 56.06 -10.12
C VAL A 12 -58.52 54.77 -9.28
N THR A 13 -57.52 54.52 -8.41
CA THR A 13 -57.54 53.95 -7.02
C THR A 13 -56.11 53.45 -6.69
N VAL A 14 -55.22 54.13 -5.94
CA VAL A 14 -55.02 54.29 -4.47
C VAL A 14 -54.87 52.98 -3.66
N VAL A 15 -53.85 52.95 -2.77
CA VAL A 15 -53.63 52.09 -1.55
C VAL A 15 -53.03 50.69 -1.83
N LEU A 16 -52.03 50.10 -1.17
CA LEU A 16 -51.39 50.21 0.16
C LEU A 16 -49.95 49.65 0.12
N MET A 17 -49.07 50.12 1.01
CA MET A 17 -47.84 49.43 1.42
C MET A 17 -48.12 48.01 1.95
N ALA A 18 -47.24 47.06 1.62
CA ALA A 18 -46.90 45.96 2.51
C ALA A 18 -45.41 45.62 2.33
N ALA A 19 -44.61 46.01 3.32
CA ALA A 19 -43.28 45.49 3.51
C ALA A 19 -43.40 44.03 3.96
N THR A 20 -42.90 43.11 3.17
CA THR A 20 -42.54 41.77 3.64
C THR A 20 -41.10 41.51 3.25
N SER A 21 -40.24 41.69 4.24
CA SER A 21 -38.92 41.09 4.35
C SER A 21 -39.01 39.59 4.11
N LEU A 22 -38.50 39.14 2.97
CA LEU A 22 -37.91 37.82 2.86
C LEU A 22 -36.43 38.03 2.63
N ALA A 23 -35.66 37.96 3.71
CA ALA A 23 -34.25 37.70 3.62
C ALA A 23 -34.11 36.32 2.96
N ALA A 24 -33.91 36.30 1.65
CA ALA A 24 -33.33 35.15 0.99
C ALA A 24 -31.92 35.02 1.57
N VAL A 25 -31.76 34.13 2.55
CA VAL A 25 -30.46 33.60 2.91
C VAL A 25 -29.98 32.90 1.65
N ALA A 26 -29.15 33.59 0.88
CA ALA A 26 -28.35 32.97 -0.14
C ALA A 26 -27.45 31.98 0.57
N ALA A 27 -27.81 30.70 0.51
CA ALA A 27 -26.82 29.64 0.66
C ALA A 27 -25.91 29.77 -0.56
N THR A 28 -24.81 30.50 -0.39
CA THR A 28 -23.66 30.36 -1.25
C THR A 28 -23.16 28.94 -1.02
N GLU A 29 -23.51 28.01 -1.90
CA GLU A 29 -22.75 26.78 -2.04
C GLU A 29 -21.29 27.18 -2.23
N ASP A 30 -20.44 26.74 -1.30
CA ASP A 30 -19.00 26.91 -1.34
C ASP A 30 -18.48 26.04 -2.49
N ALA A 31 -18.55 26.58 -3.72
CA ALA A 31 -18.18 25.91 -4.96
C ALA A 31 -16.66 25.62 -4.96
N GLY A 32 -16.28 24.55 -4.26
CA GLY A 32 -14.89 24.15 -4.05
C GLY A 32 -14.68 23.16 -2.91
N LYS A 33 -15.58 23.06 -1.92
CA LYS A 33 -15.50 22.03 -0.88
C LYS A 33 -16.41 20.83 -1.20
N PRO A 34 -15.92 19.59 -1.05
CA PRO A 34 -16.74 18.41 -1.25
C PRO A 34 -17.88 18.37 -0.23
N ASP A 35 -19.05 17.91 -0.65
CA ASP A 35 -20.15 17.65 0.29
C ASP A 35 -19.86 16.41 1.16
N LEU A 36 -20.67 16.19 2.21
CA LEU A 36 -20.48 15.06 3.13
C LEU A 36 -20.59 13.68 2.45
N GLY A 37 -21.44 13.56 1.41
CA GLY A 37 -21.60 12.33 0.64
C GLY A 37 -20.39 12.04 -0.24
N GLU A 38 -19.82 13.08 -0.86
CA GLU A 38 -18.57 12.98 -1.60
C GLU A 38 -17.41 12.60 -0.67
N ILE A 39 -17.27 13.25 0.49
CA ILE A 39 -16.25 12.91 1.50
C ILE A 39 -16.35 11.44 1.90
N ARG A 40 -17.57 10.96 2.20
CA ARG A 40 -17.81 9.56 2.54
C ARG A 40 -17.39 8.61 1.41
N THR A 41 -17.71 8.96 0.17
CA THR A 41 -17.36 8.15 -1.01
C THR A 41 -15.83 8.10 -1.21
N ILE A 42 -15.15 9.23 -1.11
CA ILE A 42 -13.68 9.29 -1.23
C ILE A 42 -13.03 8.51 -0.09
N ALA A 43 -13.58 8.58 1.13
CA ALA A 43 -13.07 7.82 2.27
C ALA A 43 -13.26 6.29 2.09
N GLU A 44 -14.38 5.83 1.52
CA GLU A 44 -14.56 4.41 1.16
C GLU A 44 -13.52 3.94 0.14
N GLU A 45 -13.43 4.63 -1.00
CA GLU A 45 -12.49 4.25 -2.07
C GLU A 45 -11.04 4.37 -1.62
N GLY A 46 -10.74 5.40 -0.83
CA GLY A 46 -9.44 5.67 -0.23
C GLY A 46 -9.02 4.61 0.77
N PHE A 47 -9.96 4.14 1.60
CA PHE A 47 -9.72 3.03 2.52
C PHE A 47 -9.38 1.76 1.74
N ILE A 48 -10.18 1.39 0.74
CA ILE A 48 -9.95 0.19 -0.08
C ILE A 48 -8.59 0.29 -0.79
N TYR A 49 -8.28 1.42 -1.43
CA TYR A 49 -6.99 1.62 -2.08
C TYR A 49 -5.82 1.56 -1.09
N GLY A 50 -5.96 2.23 0.05
CA GLY A 50 -4.88 2.44 1.01
C GLY A 50 -4.62 1.28 1.97
N LEU A 51 -5.60 0.41 2.21
CA LEU A 51 -5.52 -0.65 3.22
C LEU A 51 -4.23 -1.49 3.13
N PRO A 52 -3.89 -2.11 1.98
CA PRO A 52 -2.67 -2.90 1.89
C PRO A 52 -1.39 -2.05 2.02
N ILE A 53 -1.41 -0.80 1.56
CA ILE A 53 -0.27 0.12 1.65
C ILE A 53 0.02 0.48 3.12
N VAL A 54 -1.03 0.81 3.88
CA VAL A 54 -0.95 1.15 5.31
C VAL A 54 -0.45 -0.04 6.13
N MET A 55 -1.00 -1.24 5.87
CA MET A 55 -0.55 -2.46 6.54
C MET A 55 0.93 -2.73 6.25
N ASN A 56 1.34 -2.63 4.98
CA ASN A 56 2.73 -2.85 4.59
C ASN A 56 3.69 -1.82 5.22
N TYR A 57 3.28 -0.55 5.32
CA TYR A 57 4.08 0.48 5.99
C TYR A 57 4.28 0.19 7.48
N ALA A 58 3.22 -0.19 8.19
CA ALA A 58 3.31 -0.58 9.60
C ALA A 58 4.25 -1.78 9.80
N VAL A 59 4.14 -2.82 8.95
CA VAL A 59 5.03 -3.99 9.00
C VAL A 59 6.48 -3.60 8.70
N MET A 60 6.72 -2.76 7.69
CA MET A 60 8.06 -2.26 7.38
C MET A 60 8.67 -1.54 8.58
N TYR A 61 7.91 -0.66 9.22
CA TYR A 61 8.37 0.08 10.38
C TYR A 61 8.74 -0.86 11.53
N GLU A 62 7.85 -1.79 11.88
CA GLU A 62 8.06 -2.75 12.97
C GLU A 62 9.22 -3.72 12.71
N PHE A 63 9.42 -4.16 11.45
CA PHE A 63 10.45 -5.15 11.12
C PHE A 63 11.84 -4.55 10.91
N ALA A 64 11.92 -3.33 10.34
CA ALA A 64 13.17 -2.78 9.81
C ALA A 64 13.57 -1.41 10.36
N VAL A 65 12.65 -0.66 10.98
CA VAL A 65 12.91 0.71 11.45
C VAL A 65 12.99 0.76 12.99
N ASP A 66 11.94 0.30 13.68
CA ASP A 66 11.87 0.37 15.14
C ASP A 66 12.61 -0.79 15.80
N LYS A 67 13.85 -0.52 16.21
CA LYS A 67 14.69 -1.47 16.96
C LYS A 67 14.13 -1.85 18.33
N ASN A 68 13.17 -1.10 18.86
CA ASN A 68 12.52 -1.40 20.13
C ASN A 68 11.23 -2.22 19.96
N SER A 69 10.77 -2.41 18.72
CA SER A 69 9.60 -3.25 18.46
C SER A 69 9.91 -4.70 18.82
N SER A 70 8.96 -5.35 19.49
CA SER A 70 8.99 -6.80 19.73
C SER A 70 9.01 -7.62 18.44
N GLN A 71 8.64 -7.00 17.32
CA GLN A 71 8.58 -7.62 16.00
C GLN A 71 9.84 -7.36 15.15
N PHE A 72 10.80 -6.56 15.64
CA PHE A 72 12.01 -6.21 14.90
C PHE A 72 12.79 -7.44 14.43
N LYS A 73 13.22 -7.43 13.16
CA LYS A 73 13.94 -8.54 12.54
C LYS A 73 15.37 -8.15 12.20
N ALA A 74 15.55 -7.13 11.36
CA ALA A 74 16.85 -6.60 10.97
C ALA A 74 16.67 -5.23 10.28
N PRO A 75 17.70 -4.35 10.29
CA PRO A 75 17.69 -3.13 9.49
C PRO A 75 17.52 -3.41 7.99
N PHE A 76 17.19 -2.38 7.21
CA PHE A 76 17.17 -2.48 5.75
C PHE A 76 18.47 -3.09 5.19
N ASN A 77 18.31 -3.84 4.09
CA ASN A 77 19.37 -4.51 3.33
C ASN A 77 20.12 -5.62 4.11
N GLN A 78 19.59 -6.06 5.25
CA GLN A 78 20.13 -7.17 6.03
C GLN A 78 19.11 -8.32 6.16
N ILE A 79 19.57 -9.55 5.98
CA ILE A 79 18.73 -10.74 6.11
C ILE A 79 18.60 -11.11 7.59
N HIS A 80 17.36 -11.36 8.02
CA HIS A 80 17.06 -12.04 9.27
C HIS A 80 16.61 -13.47 8.98
N ASN A 81 17.34 -14.47 9.46
CA ASN A 81 16.94 -15.88 9.37
C ASN A 81 16.25 -16.30 10.67
N SER A 82 14.98 -16.70 10.59
CA SER A 82 14.27 -17.34 11.68
C SER A 82 14.24 -18.85 11.45
N ALA A 83 15.00 -19.59 12.25
CA ALA A 83 15.02 -21.04 12.26
C ALA A 83 14.05 -21.62 13.30
N SER A 84 12.85 -21.04 13.35
CA SER A 84 11.73 -21.48 14.17
C SER A 84 10.43 -21.39 13.37
N VAL A 85 9.50 -22.30 13.64
CA VAL A 85 8.14 -22.20 13.10
C VAL A 85 7.45 -20.99 13.72
N ALA A 86 6.63 -20.30 12.92
CA ALA A 86 5.85 -19.17 13.42
C ALA A 86 4.88 -19.63 14.52
N THR A 87 4.63 -18.74 15.48
CA THR A 87 3.73 -18.96 16.62
C THR A 87 2.66 -17.87 16.67
N TYR A 88 1.67 -18.00 17.56
CA TYR A 88 0.64 -16.97 17.76
C TYR A 88 1.21 -15.61 18.24
N LYS A 89 2.48 -15.55 18.65
CA LYS A 89 3.16 -14.31 19.06
C LYS A 89 3.72 -13.51 17.87
N ASP A 90 3.80 -14.13 16.69
CA ASP A 90 4.23 -13.49 15.45
C ASP A 90 3.02 -12.85 14.79
N THR A 91 2.78 -11.56 15.06
CA THR A 91 1.53 -10.88 14.71
C THR A 91 1.66 -9.82 13.63
N ALA A 92 2.87 -9.42 13.26
CA ALA A 92 3.08 -8.36 12.27
C ALA A 92 2.64 -8.77 10.86
N VAL A 93 3.00 -9.99 10.42
CA VAL A 93 2.55 -10.53 9.13
C VAL A 93 1.30 -11.37 9.35
N VAL A 94 0.24 -11.09 8.60
CA VAL A 94 -1.03 -11.82 8.69
C VAL A 94 -0.85 -13.27 8.22
N THR A 95 -1.53 -14.19 8.92
CA THR A 95 -1.61 -15.64 8.61
C THR A 95 -0.25 -16.32 8.35
N PRO A 96 0.72 -16.23 9.29
CA PRO A 96 1.97 -16.96 9.14
C PRO A 96 1.69 -18.47 9.21
N ASN A 97 2.37 -19.26 8.37
CA ASN A 97 2.27 -20.72 8.40
C ASN A 97 3.37 -21.34 9.26
N SER A 98 3.15 -22.56 9.73
CA SER A 98 4.13 -23.32 10.52
C SER A 98 4.93 -24.34 9.69
N ASP A 99 4.68 -24.44 8.38
CA ASP A 99 5.31 -25.41 7.47
C ASP A 99 6.67 -24.94 6.92
N THR A 100 6.94 -23.64 7.04
CA THR A 100 8.17 -23.01 6.53
C THR A 100 8.77 -22.05 7.56
N PRO A 101 9.96 -22.33 8.10
CA PRO A 101 10.75 -21.30 8.76
C PRO A 101 11.05 -20.17 7.78
N TYR A 102 10.94 -18.94 8.27
CA TYR A 102 11.01 -17.74 7.46
C TYR A 102 12.39 -17.08 7.52
N SER A 103 12.80 -16.47 6.41
CA SER A 103 13.76 -15.39 6.44
C SER A 103 13.14 -14.12 5.90
N PHE A 104 13.57 -12.99 6.44
CA PHE A 104 13.01 -11.67 6.12
C PHE A 104 14.12 -10.74 5.66
N LEU A 105 13.83 -9.96 4.63
CA LEU A 105 14.73 -8.93 4.12
C LEU A 105 13.88 -7.77 3.61
N TRP A 106 13.97 -6.63 4.29
CA TRP A 106 13.49 -5.36 3.74
C TRP A 106 14.62 -4.72 2.95
N LEU A 107 14.33 -4.33 1.72
CA LEU A 107 15.26 -3.70 0.80
C LEU A 107 15.02 -2.19 0.77
N ASP A 108 16.09 -1.41 0.91
CA ASP A 108 16.12 0.01 0.54
C ASP A 108 16.92 0.14 -0.77
N LEU A 109 16.20 0.46 -1.84
CA LEU A 109 16.71 0.52 -3.22
C LEU A 109 17.03 1.95 -3.68
N ARG A 110 17.02 2.92 -2.76
CA ARG A 110 17.19 4.36 -3.09
C ARG A 110 18.62 4.70 -3.50
N ALA A 111 19.62 4.13 -2.82
CA ALA A 111 21.03 4.40 -3.10
C ALA A 111 21.52 3.58 -4.31
N GLU A 112 21.21 2.29 -4.33
CA GLU A 112 21.55 1.37 -5.40
C GLU A 112 20.70 0.10 -5.38
N PRO A 113 20.70 -0.69 -6.48
CA PRO A 113 20.13 -2.04 -6.48
C PRO A 113 20.77 -2.98 -5.45
N MET A 114 20.01 -3.99 -5.05
CA MET A 114 20.46 -5.05 -4.16
C MET A 114 20.52 -6.38 -4.91
N VAL A 115 21.57 -7.16 -4.66
CA VAL A 115 21.71 -8.53 -5.17
C VAL A 115 21.28 -9.50 -4.08
N ILE A 116 20.30 -10.37 -4.39
CA ILE A 116 19.92 -11.51 -3.57
C ILE A 116 20.54 -12.76 -4.19
N SER A 117 21.42 -13.43 -3.44
CA SER A 117 21.97 -14.72 -3.84
C SER A 117 21.37 -15.85 -3.01
N VAL A 118 21.03 -16.94 -3.68
CA VAL A 118 20.48 -18.16 -3.06
C VAL A 118 21.45 -19.31 -3.28
N PRO A 119 21.58 -20.24 -2.31
CA PRO A 119 22.42 -21.42 -2.49
C PRO A 119 21.71 -22.42 -3.41
N GLU A 120 22.45 -23.44 -3.83
CA GLU A 120 21.80 -24.65 -4.32
C GLU A 120 20.99 -25.27 -3.18
N VAL A 121 19.74 -25.61 -3.47
CA VAL A 121 18.83 -26.28 -2.55
C VAL A 121 18.69 -27.72 -3.00
N GLU A 122 19.40 -28.61 -2.31
CA GLU A 122 19.46 -30.03 -2.64
C GLU A 122 18.12 -30.75 -2.47
N GLY A 123 17.92 -31.78 -3.29
CA GLY A 123 16.72 -32.62 -3.27
C GLY A 123 15.47 -31.90 -3.77
N ASN A 124 14.30 -32.43 -3.42
CA ASN A 124 13.00 -31.86 -3.79
C ASN A 124 12.48 -30.86 -2.74
N ARG A 125 13.38 -30.17 -2.01
CA ARG A 125 12.98 -29.21 -0.97
C ARG A 125 12.43 -27.94 -1.61
N TYR A 126 11.22 -27.57 -1.23
CA TYR A 126 10.63 -26.32 -1.67
C TYR A 126 11.30 -25.13 -0.97
N TYR A 127 11.63 -24.10 -1.74
CA TYR A 127 11.92 -22.77 -1.22
C TYR A 127 11.41 -21.69 -2.17
N VAL A 128 11.19 -20.50 -1.62
CA VAL A 128 10.81 -19.32 -2.39
C VAL A 128 11.32 -18.06 -1.71
N VAL A 129 11.83 -17.12 -2.51
CA VAL A 129 11.93 -15.69 -2.19
C VAL A 129 10.80 -15.01 -2.94
N GLN A 130 9.79 -14.55 -2.22
CA GLN A 130 8.69 -13.75 -2.75
C GLN A 130 9.07 -12.28 -2.60
N LEU A 131 9.05 -11.54 -3.71
CA LEU A 131 9.35 -10.11 -3.75
C LEU A 131 8.05 -9.32 -3.80
N VAL A 132 7.86 -8.43 -2.83
CA VAL A 132 6.63 -7.64 -2.63
C VAL A 132 7.00 -6.16 -2.52
N ASP A 133 6.40 -5.32 -3.36
CA ASP A 133 6.68 -3.88 -3.31
C ASP A 133 5.71 -3.15 -2.36
N GLY A 134 5.88 -1.84 -2.19
CA GLY A 134 5.07 -0.99 -1.31
C GLY A 134 3.61 -0.84 -1.73
N ASN A 135 3.26 -1.25 -2.96
CA ASN A 135 1.86 -1.39 -3.39
C ASN A 135 1.25 -2.76 -3.04
N THR A 136 2.03 -3.62 -2.37
CA THR A 136 1.77 -5.04 -2.13
C THR A 136 1.65 -5.90 -3.40
N TYR A 137 2.33 -5.49 -4.48
CA TYR A 137 2.42 -6.32 -5.68
C TYR A 137 3.52 -7.37 -5.54
N ASN A 138 3.17 -8.63 -5.83
CA ASN A 138 4.14 -9.72 -5.95
C ASN A 138 4.84 -9.65 -7.31
N TYR A 139 5.87 -8.81 -7.41
CA TYR A 139 6.52 -8.51 -8.69
C TYR A 139 7.60 -9.55 -9.10
N GLY A 140 7.90 -10.53 -8.24
CA GLY A 140 8.88 -11.55 -8.55
C GLY A 140 8.91 -12.72 -7.56
N TYR A 141 9.32 -13.87 -8.08
CA TYR A 141 9.63 -15.05 -7.28
C TYR A 141 10.97 -15.62 -7.72
N ILE A 142 11.79 -16.00 -6.74
CA ILE A 142 13.02 -16.79 -6.92
C ILE A 142 12.80 -18.11 -6.18
N GLY A 143 13.15 -19.23 -6.79
CA GLY A 143 13.17 -20.53 -6.13
C GLY A 143 12.50 -21.65 -6.91
N THR A 144 12.18 -22.74 -6.23
CA THR A 144 11.89 -24.07 -6.81
C THR A 144 10.94 -24.02 -8.01
N ARG A 145 9.88 -23.20 -7.95
CA ARG A 145 8.86 -23.11 -9.00
C ARG A 145 9.14 -22.06 -10.08
N ALA A 146 10.01 -21.08 -9.82
CA ALA A 146 10.17 -19.90 -10.65
C ALA A 146 11.54 -19.81 -11.34
N THR A 147 12.61 -20.21 -10.65
CA THR A 147 14.00 -20.12 -11.15
C THR A 147 14.79 -21.42 -10.93
N GLY A 148 14.18 -22.45 -10.33
CA GLY A 148 14.80 -23.74 -10.09
C GLY A 148 15.48 -23.86 -8.73
N THR A 149 16.29 -24.91 -8.55
CA THR A 149 16.93 -25.28 -7.28
C THR A 149 18.44 -25.02 -7.24
N GLY A 150 19.06 -24.65 -8.37
CA GLY A 150 20.47 -24.30 -8.42
C GLY A 150 20.79 -23.00 -7.70
N ALA A 151 22.06 -22.82 -7.34
CA ALA A 151 22.56 -21.55 -6.84
C ALA A 151 22.38 -20.45 -7.89
N GLY A 152 22.10 -19.23 -7.45
CA GLY A 152 21.91 -18.10 -8.37
C GLY A 152 21.98 -16.75 -7.69
N SER A 153 22.17 -15.70 -8.50
CA SER A 153 22.23 -14.30 -8.05
C SER A 153 21.25 -13.44 -8.85
N TYR A 154 20.40 -12.73 -8.13
CA TYR A 154 19.25 -12.02 -8.69
C TYR A 154 19.30 -10.56 -8.28
N LEU A 155 19.16 -9.66 -9.25
CA LEU A 155 19.21 -8.23 -9.00
C LEU A 155 17.81 -7.68 -8.74
N VAL A 156 17.63 -6.98 -7.63
CA VAL A 156 16.42 -6.24 -7.31
C VAL A 156 16.69 -4.76 -7.47
N VAL A 157 15.91 -4.09 -8.30
CA VAL A 157 16.09 -2.69 -8.67
C VAL A 157 14.88 -1.85 -8.26
N GLY A 158 15.12 -0.60 -7.86
CA GLY A 158 14.07 0.37 -7.55
C GLY A 158 13.41 0.95 -8.82
N PRO A 159 12.32 1.72 -8.67
CA PRO A 159 11.51 2.20 -9.79
C PRO A 159 12.24 3.13 -10.76
N GLY A 160 13.28 3.82 -10.31
CA GLY A 160 14.07 4.76 -11.11
C GLY A 160 15.27 4.15 -11.84
N TRP A 161 15.54 2.86 -11.66
CA TRP A 161 16.73 2.23 -12.24
C TRP A 161 16.63 2.09 -13.76
N LYS A 162 17.71 2.45 -14.47
CA LYS A 162 17.84 2.40 -15.94
C LYS A 162 19.11 1.69 -16.41
N GLY A 163 19.78 0.98 -15.51
CA GLY A 163 21.01 0.26 -15.82
C GLY A 163 20.75 -0.99 -16.68
N GLU A 164 21.83 -1.65 -17.06
CA GLU A 164 21.78 -2.96 -17.72
C GLU A 164 21.96 -4.09 -16.70
N LYS A 165 21.52 -5.30 -17.07
CA LYS A 165 21.77 -6.50 -16.25
C LYS A 165 23.28 -6.79 -16.22
N PRO A 166 23.95 -6.72 -15.06
CA PRO A 166 25.38 -7.00 -14.97
C PRO A 166 25.70 -8.47 -15.23
N ALA A 167 26.94 -8.78 -15.63
CA ALA A 167 27.43 -10.14 -15.70
C ALA A 167 27.35 -10.81 -14.31
N GLY A 168 27.07 -12.12 -14.28
CA GLY A 168 26.89 -12.88 -13.03
C GLY A 168 25.51 -12.72 -12.37
N ILE A 169 24.62 -11.87 -12.92
CA ILE A 169 23.21 -11.81 -12.51
C ILE A 169 22.36 -12.67 -13.44
N ASP A 170 21.58 -13.57 -12.86
CA ASP A 170 20.69 -14.47 -13.60
C ASP A 170 19.48 -13.70 -14.13
N LYS A 171 18.81 -12.94 -13.27
CA LYS A 171 17.62 -12.16 -13.61
C LYS A 171 17.52 -10.85 -12.81
N VAL A 172 16.89 -9.85 -13.42
CA VAL A 172 16.56 -8.56 -12.81
C VAL A 172 15.06 -8.53 -12.48
N PHE A 173 14.72 -8.08 -11.28
CA PHE A 173 13.36 -7.82 -10.83
C PHE A 173 13.21 -6.34 -10.47
N GLN A 174 12.19 -5.68 -11.01
CA GLN A 174 11.97 -4.25 -10.82
C GLN A 174 10.79 -4.00 -9.89
N SER A 175 11.07 -3.43 -8.73
CA SER A 175 10.07 -2.95 -7.79
C SER A 175 9.41 -1.67 -8.32
N THR A 176 8.11 -1.49 -8.06
CA THR A 176 7.44 -0.21 -8.37
C THR A 176 7.68 0.86 -7.30
N THR A 177 8.30 0.51 -6.18
CA THR A 177 8.59 1.38 -5.03
C THR A 177 10.05 1.26 -4.57
N PRO A 178 10.64 2.29 -3.94
CA PRO A 178 12.01 2.28 -3.43
C PRO A 178 12.24 1.27 -2.29
N PHE A 179 11.20 0.94 -1.52
CA PHE A 179 11.26 -0.12 -0.52
C PHE A 179 10.57 -1.38 -1.03
N SER A 180 11.16 -2.55 -0.75
CA SER A 180 10.62 -3.84 -1.14
C SER A 180 10.84 -4.86 -0.03
N PHE A 181 9.92 -5.80 0.11
CA PHE A 181 10.01 -6.89 1.06
C PHE A 181 10.28 -8.19 0.34
N ALA A 182 11.36 -8.86 0.73
CA ALA A 182 11.67 -10.23 0.34
C ALA A 182 11.29 -11.17 1.49
N VAL A 183 10.20 -11.91 1.30
CA VAL A 183 9.77 -12.98 2.21
C VAL A 183 10.33 -14.29 1.71
N ILE A 184 11.21 -14.89 2.50
CA ILE A 184 11.86 -16.15 2.15
C ILE A 184 11.22 -17.26 2.97
N ARG A 185 10.79 -18.33 2.30
CA ARG A 185 10.23 -19.52 2.93
C ARG A 185 11.05 -20.72 2.51
N THR A 186 11.49 -21.51 3.47
CA THR A 186 12.18 -22.77 3.25
C THR A 186 11.36 -23.89 3.85
N GLN A 187 10.98 -24.90 3.06
CA GLN A 187 10.19 -26.03 3.53
C GLN A 187 10.89 -26.75 4.67
N LEU A 188 10.15 -27.04 5.74
CA LEU A 188 10.55 -27.96 6.81
C LEU A 188 9.78 -29.26 6.63
N TYR A 189 10.47 -30.40 6.48
CA TYR A 189 9.78 -31.68 6.31
C TYR A 189 9.18 -32.22 7.61
N ASN A 190 9.88 -32.03 8.71
CA ASN A 190 9.48 -32.42 10.06
C ASN A 190 10.43 -31.73 11.07
N PRO A 191 10.15 -31.77 12.39
CA PRO A 191 10.99 -31.08 13.37
C PRO A 191 12.48 -31.48 13.36
N ALA A 192 12.83 -32.73 13.00
CA ALA A 192 14.22 -33.20 12.96
C ALA A 192 15.01 -32.63 11.76
N ASP A 193 14.33 -32.03 10.79
CA ASP A 193 14.89 -31.48 9.56
C ASP A 193 15.36 -30.00 9.71
N MET A 194 15.18 -29.41 10.89
CA MET A 194 15.47 -27.99 11.13
C MET A 194 16.93 -27.60 10.84
N ASP A 195 17.89 -28.47 11.09
CA ASP A 195 19.31 -28.15 10.82
C ASP A 195 19.61 -28.07 9.32
N ASN A 196 18.87 -28.81 8.48
CA ASN A 196 18.96 -28.66 7.02
C ASN A 196 18.35 -27.32 6.58
N VAL A 197 17.25 -26.89 7.20
CA VAL A 197 16.67 -25.57 6.94
C VAL A 197 17.66 -24.46 7.30
N LYS A 198 18.30 -24.54 8.47
CA LYS A 198 19.36 -23.60 8.88
C LYS A 198 20.51 -23.56 7.87
N LYS A 199 20.95 -24.73 7.37
CA LYS A 199 22.01 -24.81 6.36
C LYS A 199 21.64 -24.07 5.08
N VAL A 200 20.40 -24.24 4.60
CA VAL A 200 19.89 -23.50 3.43
C VAL A 200 19.79 -22.00 3.73
N GLN A 201 19.21 -21.64 4.88
CA GLN A 201 19.05 -20.23 5.30
C GLN A 201 20.40 -19.50 5.43
N ALA A 202 21.43 -20.17 5.92
CA ALA A 202 22.79 -19.64 6.01
C ALA A 202 23.43 -19.37 4.64
N GLY A 203 22.91 -19.98 3.57
CA GLY A 203 23.36 -19.75 2.20
C GLY A 203 22.70 -18.53 1.54
N TYR A 204 21.61 -17.99 2.10
CA TYR A 204 21.00 -16.77 1.58
C TYR A 204 21.90 -15.56 1.85
N LYS A 205 22.11 -14.73 0.83
CA LYS A 205 22.91 -13.50 0.94
C LYS A 205 22.18 -12.33 0.29
N ALA A 206 22.34 -11.16 0.89
CA ALA A 206 21.94 -9.89 0.31
C ALA A 206 23.11 -8.93 0.38
N GLN A 207 23.43 -8.26 -0.72
CA GLN A 207 24.48 -7.25 -0.76
C GLN A 207 24.20 -6.17 -1.81
N PRO A 208 24.71 -4.95 -1.62
CA PRO A 208 24.59 -3.89 -2.63
C PRO A 208 25.26 -4.29 -3.95
N LEU A 209 24.75 -3.76 -5.07
CA LEU A 209 25.29 -4.07 -6.39
C LEU A 209 26.77 -3.66 -6.53
N SER A 210 27.16 -2.53 -5.96
CA SER A 210 28.55 -2.06 -5.89
C SER A 210 29.47 -3.12 -5.27
N ALA A 211 29.08 -3.69 -4.13
CA ALA A 211 29.81 -4.76 -3.46
C ALA A 211 29.87 -6.05 -4.29
N PHE A 212 28.77 -6.45 -4.96
CA PHE A 212 28.76 -7.61 -5.84
C PHE A 212 29.71 -7.46 -7.04
N LEU A 213 29.85 -6.24 -7.56
CA LEU A 213 30.69 -5.92 -8.72
C LEU A 213 32.12 -5.48 -8.36
N ASP A 214 32.49 -5.48 -7.09
CA ASP A 214 33.75 -4.93 -6.59
C ASP A 214 34.00 -3.49 -7.07
N LYS A 215 32.99 -2.63 -6.90
CA LYS A 215 33.00 -1.21 -7.26
C LYS A 215 32.81 -0.32 -6.03
N PRO A 216 33.28 0.94 -6.08
CA PRO A 216 32.96 1.92 -5.04
C PRO A 216 31.45 2.05 -4.86
N ALA A 217 30.99 2.07 -3.61
CA ALA A 217 29.60 2.34 -3.29
C ALA A 217 29.21 3.77 -3.73
N PRO A 218 28.00 3.98 -4.27
CA PRO A 218 27.48 5.32 -4.48
C PRO A 218 27.22 6.03 -3.13
N PRO A 219 26.96 7.34 -3.16
CA PRO A 219 26.53 8.06 -1.97
C PRO A 219 25.31 7.38 -1.32
N ALA A 220 25.32 7.30 0.01
CA ALA A 220 24.17 6.79 0.77
C ALA A 220 22.92 7.62 0.48
N ALA A 221 21.75 6.96 0.50
CA ALA A 221 20.49 7.66 0.43
C ALA A 221 20.30 8.52 1.70
N PRO A 222 19.62 9.67 1.61
CA PRO A 222 19.29 10.47 2.79
C PRO A 222 18.58 9.65 3.85
N GLU A 223 18.90 9.91 5.12
CA GLU A 223 18.13 9.37 6.25
C GLU A 223 16.68 9.84 6.17
N ILE A 224 15.76 8.97 6.58
CA ILE A 224 14.33 9.27 6.64
C ILE A 224 13.93 9.26 8.10
N ASP A 225 13.24 10.33 8.52
CA ASP A 225 12.48 10.33 9.76
C ASP A 225 11.10 9.71 9.49
N PHE A 226 11.01 8.38 9.62
CA PHE A 226 9.77 7.67 9.34
C PHE A 226 8.72 8.01 10.41
N LEU A 227 7.48 8.31 9.97
CA LEU A 227 6.34 8.40 10.87
C LEU A 227 6.21 7.09 11.66
N PRO A 228 6.24 7.12 13.00
CA PRO A 228 6.09 5.92 13.79
C PRO A 228 4.79 5.20 13.49
N ALA A 229 4.88 3.90 13.17
CA ALA A 229 3.73 3.09 12.81
C ALA A 229 3.83 1.68 13.38
N ASN A 230 2.69 1.11 13.74
CA ASN A 230 2.58 -0.30 14.12
C ASN A 230 1.21 -0.84 13.74
N THR A 231 1.13 -2.17 13.62
CA THR A 231 -0.09 -2.88 13.23
C THR A 231 -1.28 -2.57 14.16
N ALA A 232 -1.06 -2.48 15.47
CA ALA A 232 -2.12 -2.17 16.44
C ALA A 232 -2.72 -0.76 16.25
N GLY A 233 -1.91 0.21 15.81
CA GLY A 233 -2.31 1.60 15.62
C GLY A 233 -2.98 1.92 14.28
N ILE A 234 -3.09 0.94 13.35
CA ILE A 234 -3.65 1.17 12.01
C ILE A 234 -5.07 1.73 12.09
N LYS A 235 -5.92 1.15 12.96
CA LYS A 235 -7.33 1.55 13.08
C LYS A 235 -7.47 3.03 13.45
N ASP A 236 -6.62 3.52 14.34
CA ASP A 236 -6.69 4.88 14.87
C ASP A 236 -5.95 5.90 14.00
N ASN A 237 -4.93 5.46 13.25
CA ASN A 237 -4.01 6.33 12.52
C ASN A 237 -3.98 6.08 11.00
N PHE A 238 -4.97 5.37 10.46
CA PHE A 238 -5.01 4.91 9.06
C PHE A 238 -4.58 5.98 8.06
N TRP A 239 -5.20 7.16 8.12
CA TRP A 239 -4.95 8.23 7.16
C TRP A 239 -3.56 8.87 7.30
N GLN A 240 -3.02 8.95 8.51
CA GLN A 240 -1.65 9.44 8.75
C GLN A 240 -0.62 8.45 8.20
N TYR A 241 -0.85 7.15 8.44
CA TYR A 241 0.01 6.10 7.89
C TYR A 241 -0.10 6.04 6.37
N LEU A 242 -1.30 6.24 5.81
CA LEU A 242 -1.48 6.28 4.36
C LEU A 242 -0.74 7.47 3.76
N ASP A 243 -0.87 8.67 4.33
CA ASP A 243 -0.16 9.86 3.87
C ASP A 243 1.37 9.63 3.85
N ALA A 244 1.92 9.17 4.98
CA ALA A 244 3.35 8.87 5.10
C ALA A 244 3.82 7.77 4.12
N ALA A 245 3.02 6.71 3.94
CA ALA A 245 3.37 5.63 3.02
C ALA A 245 3.35 6.08 1.54
N LEU A 246 2.43 6.98 1.17
CA LEU A 246 2.28 7.46 -0.20
C LEU A 246 3.43 8.34 -0.68
N GLU A 247 4.30 8.83 0.22
CA GLU A 247 5.59 9.45 -0.12
C GLU A 247 6.52 8.46 -0.84
N PHE A 248 6.42 7.18 -0.49
CA PHE A 248 7.25 6.10 -1.04
C PHE A 248 6.52 5.25 -2.08
N VAL A 249 5.27 5.57 -2.41
CA VAL A 249 4.49 4.86 -3.43
C VAL A 249 4.26 5.82 -4.60
N PRO A 250 5.05 5.73 -5.69
CA PRO A 250 4.87 6.59 -6.85
C PRO A 250 3.47 6.41 -7.47
N ALA A 251 2.83 7.52 -7.85
CA ALA A 251 1.58 7.47 -8.58
C ALA A 251 1.81 6.82 -9.96
N SER A 252 0.90 5.91 -10.32
CA SER A 252 0.88 5.25 -11.62
C SER A 252 -0.31 5.72 -12.45
N ALA A 253 -0.32 5.41 -13.75
CA ALA A 253 -1.45 5.74 -14.62
C ALA A 253 -2.79 5.20 -14.10
N THR A 254 -2.80 4.02 -13.46
CA THR A 254 -4.01 3.41 -12.89
C THR A 254 -4.41 3.99 -11.54
N SER A 255 -3.45 4.50 -10.76
CA SER A 255 -3.72 5.06 -9.43
C SER A 255 -3.89 6.58 -9.43
N LYS A 256 -3.71 7.27 -10.56
CA LYS A 256 -3.75 8.73 -10.63
C LYS A 256 -5.09 9.31 -10.16
N ASP A 257 -6.20 8.69 -10.53
CA ASP A 257 -7.53 9.22 -10.28
C ASP A 257 -7.89 9.08 -8.80
N ILE A 258 -7.64 7.90 -8.20
CA ILE A 258 -7.84 7.71 -6.76
C ILE A 258 -6.90 8.57 -5.91
N ARG A 259 -5.64 8.78 -6.35
CA ARG A 259 -4.70 9.71 -5.70
C ARG A 259 -5.22 11.15 -5.73
N ALA A 260 -5.81 11.58 -6.84
CA ALA A 260 -6.41 12.91 -6.95
C ALA A 260 -7.62 13.07 -6.03
N ARG A 261 -8.46 12.04 -5.89
CA ARG A 261 -9.58 12.05 -4.93
C ARG A 261 -9.09 12.08 -3.48
N LEU A 262 -8.10 11.27 -3.13
CA LEU A 262 -7.48 11.30 -1.79
C LEU A 262 -6.91 12.68 -1.42
N ALA A 263 -6.34 13.40 -2.40
CA ALA A 263 -5.83 14.74 -2.19
C ALA A 263 -6.92 15.76 -1.81
N ILE A 264 -8.19 15.54 -2.19
CA ILE A 264 -9.33 16.36 -1.73
C ILE A 264 -9.49 16.26 -0.21
N LEU A 265 -9.23 15.09 0.38
CA LEU A 265 -9.20 14.88 1.83
C LEU A 265 -7.85 15.26 2.46
N GLY A 266 -6.90 15.77 1.68
CA GLY A 266 -5.56 16.14 2.16
C GLY A 266 -4.58 14.97 2.32
N VAL A 267 -4.87 13.79 1.73
CA VAL A 267 -4.00 12.61 1.81
C VAL A 267 -3.13 12.49 0.56
N GLY A 268 -1.82 12.33 0.74
CA GLY A 268 -0.83 12.10 -0.31
C GLY A 268 -0.40 13.34 -1.10
N ALA A 269 -0.81 14.54 -0.65
CA ALA A 269 -0.51 15.82 -1.29
C ALA A 269 0.71 16.55 -0.68
N GLY A 270 1.39 15.95 0.30
CA GLY A 270 2.41 16.65 1.11
C GLY A 270 1.80 17.70 2.04
N GLU A 271 0.47 17.65 2.24
CA GLU A 271 -0.31 18.58 3.04
C GLU A 271 -0.98 17.83 4.22
N THR A 272 -0.17 17.16 5.04
CA THR A 272 -0.53 16.38 6.25
C THR A 272 -1.38 17.14 7.30
N VAL A 273 -1.70 18.41 7.01
CA VAL A 273 -2.39 19.38 7.87
C VAL A 273 -3.91 19.32 7.72
N LYS A 274 -4.47 18.96 6.56
CA LYS A 274 -5.90 19.20 6.27
C LYS A 274 -6.89 18.31 7.03
N LEU A 275 -6.52 17.10 7.45
CA LEU A 275 -7.39 16.24 8.26
C LEU A 275 -7.58 16.72 9.70
N LYS A 276 -6.78 17.69 10.16
CA LYS A 276 -6.91 18.28 11.50
C LYS A 276 -7.95 19.40 11.56
N ASP A 277 -8.22 20.03 10.42
CA ASP A 277 -9.09 21.23 10.32
C ASP A 277 -10.50 20.92 9.75
N ILE A 278 -10.94 19.66 9.83
CA ILE A 278 -12.28 19.23 9.41
C ILE A 278 -13.32 19.34 10.53
N SER A 279 -14.55 19.67 10.17
CA SER A 279 -15.71 19.68 11.05
C SER A 279 -16.03 18.29 11.61
N ALA A 280 -16.82 18.23 12.69
CA ALA A 280 -17.28 16.97 13.26
C ALA A 280 -18.11 16.15 12.25
N ALA A 281 -18.88 16.81 11.37
CA ALA A 281 -19.68 16.15 10.35
C ALA A 281 -18.81 15.51 9.26
N GLU A 282 -17.76 16.20 8.80
CA GLU A 282 -16.80 15.67 7.83
C GLU A 282 -16.01 14.49 8.42
N ARG A 283 -15.59 14.60 9.70
CA ARG A 283 -14.94 13.49 10.42
C ARG A 283 -15.84 12.26 10.48
N GLN A 284 -17.12 12.45 10.79
CA GLN A 284 -18.10 11.37 10.83
C GLN A 284 -18.29 10.74 9.44
N ALA A 285 -18.37 11.54 8.38
CA ALA A 285 -18.47 11.06 7.00
C ALA A 285 -17.26 10.20 6.60
N ILE A 286 -16.04 10.59 7.00
CA ILE A 286 -14.82 9.80 6.77
C ILE A 286 -14.91 8.44 7.49
N VAL A 287 -15.31 8.42 8.77
CA VAL A 287 -15.46 7.19 9.55
C VAL A 287 -16.49 6.25 8.92
N GLU A 288 -17.63 6.80 8.48
CA GLU A 288 -18.65 6.03 7.76
C GLU A 288 -18.14 5.46 6.44
N GLY A 289 -17.34 6.22 5.69
CA GLY A 289 -16.71 5.77 4.46
C GLY A 289 -15.73 4.63 4.69
N MET A 290 -14.85 4.75 5.70
CA MET A 290 -13.94 3.67 6.10
C MET A 290 -14.70 2.38 6.44
N LYS A 291 -15.76 2.50 7.25
CA LYS A 291 -16.59 1.35 7.62
C LYS A 291 -17.25 0.71 6.41
N ALA A 292 -17.76 1.50 5.47
CA ALA A 292 -18.32 0.99 4.22
C ALA A 292 -17.25 0.26 3.38
N GLY A 293 -16.02 0.77 3.34
CA GLY A 293 -14.89 0.13 2.67
C GLY A 293 -14.53 -1.22 3.29
N GLU A 294 -14.45 -1.29 4.63
CA GLU A 294 -14.23 -2.52 5.38
C GLU A 294 -15.33 -3.57 5.11
N GLU A 295 -16.60 -3.15 5.18
CA GLU A 295 -17.74 -4.01 4.87
C GLU A 295 -17.69 -4.54 3.43
N ARG A 296 -17.25 -3.71 2.48
CA ARG A 296 -17.11 -4.09 1.06
C ARG A 296 -15.99 -5.09 0.84
N VAL A 297 -14.84 -4.92 1.50
CA VAL A 297 -13.73 -5.90 1.49
C VAL A 297 -14.19 -7.22 2.11
N ALA A 298 -14.83 -7.17 3.28
CA ALA A 298 -15.36 -8.36 3.95
C ALA A 298 -16.38 -9.12 3.10
N LYS A 299 -17.30 -8.41 2.44
CA LYS A 299 -18.27 -8.99 1.51
C LYS A 299 -17.60 -9.59 0.27
N TYR A 300 -16.57 -8.93 -0.27
CA TYR A 300 -15.79 -9.48 -1.37
C TYR A 300 -15.13 -10.81 -0.95
N LEU A 301 -14.49 -10.87 0.21
CA LEU A 301 -13.90 -12.10 0.74
C LEU A 301 -14.92 -13.23 0.95
N ALA A 302 -16.11 -12.90 1.47
CA ALA A 302 -17.16 -13.89 1.72
C ALA A 302 -17.77 -14.46 0.44
N SER A 303 -17.78 -13.70 -0.65
CA SER A 303 -18.47 -14.06 -1.91
C SER A 303 -17.52 -14.39 -3.08
N GLY A 304 -16.27 -13.96 -3.00
CA GLY A 304 -15.27 -14.06 -4.08
C GLY A 304 -14.43 -15.33 -4.06
N MET A 305 -14.64 -16.21 -3.07
CA MET A 305 -13.98 -17.50 -2.98
C MET A 305 -14.87 -18.57 -3.62
N HIS A 306 -14.30 -19.38 -4.51
CA HIS A 306 -14.97 -20.52 -5.11
C HIS A 306 -15.03 -21.66 -4.11
N ASP A 307 -16.23 -22.13 -3.80
CA ASP A 307 -16.40 -23.37 -3.05
C ASP A 307 -15.99 -24.57 -3.92
N LEU A 308 -14.94 -25.27 -3.49
CA LEU A 308 -14.52 -26.55 -4.02
C LEU A 308 -14.63 -27.61 -2.91
N ASN A 309 -15.74 -28.36 -2.90
CA ASN A 309 -16.03 -29.42 -1.92
C ASN A 309 -16.05 -28.96 -0.44
N GLY A 310 -16.65 -27.80 -0.17
CA GLY A 310 -16.71 -27.17 1.15
C GLY A 310 -15.47 -26.34 1.50
N TRP A 311 -14.49 -26.24 0.60
CA TRP A 311 -13.30 -25.43 0.79
C TRP A 311 -13.41 -24.11 0.00
N PRO A 312 -13.32 -22.95 0.67
CA PRO A 312 -13.21 -21.69 -0.04
C PRO A 312 -11.83 -21.63 -0.72
N THR A 313 -11.81 -21.56 -2.05
CA THR A 313 -10.59 -21.49 -2.85
C THR A 313 -10.59 -20.22 -3.70
N GLY A 314 -9.43 -19.58 -3.77
CA GLY A 314 -9.28 -18.34 -4.52
C GLY A 314 -7.82 -18.01 -4.72
N SER A 315 -7.55 -17.21 -5.75
CA SER A 315 -6.27 -16.55 -5.92
C SER A 315 -6.53 -15.08 -5.69
N LEU A 316 -5.91 -14.50 -4.65
CA LEU A 316 -6.04 -13.07 -4.33
C LEU A 316 -4.72 -12.34 -4.55
N PHE A 317 -3.60 -13.02 -4.32
CA PHE A 317 -2.27 -12.45 -4.47
C PHE A 317 -1.79 -12.40 -5.92
N GLY A 318 -1.27 -11.25 -6.36
CA GLY A 318 -0.69 -11.11 -7.68
C GLY A 318 0.20 -9.88 -7.85
N ASP A 319 0.63 -9.65 -9.09
CA ASP A 319 1.40 -8.48 -9.48
C ASP A 319 0.48 -7.32 -9.92
N LYS A 320 1.09 -6.21 -10.37
CA LYS A 320 0.36 -5.06 -10.89
C LYS A 320 -0.58 -5.41 -12.05
N ALA A 321 -0.19 -6.31 -12.94
CA ALA A 321 -0.98 -6.69 -14.10
C ALA A 321 -2.17 -7.57 -13.70
N TYR A 322 -2.00 -8.41 -12.69
CA TYR A 322 -3.03 -9.25 -12.12
C TYR A 322 -4.18 -8.44 -11.50
N TYR A 323 -3.86 -7.39 -10.75
CA TYR A 323 -4.88 -6.51 -10.18
C TYR A 323 -5.45 -5.55 -11.22
N ASN A 324 -4.63 -5.03 -12.14
CA ASN A 324 -5.07 -4.11 -13.22
C ASN A 324 -5.96 -2.95 -12.74
N GLY A 325 -5.68 -2.39 -11.56
CA GLY A 325 -6.49 -1.32 -10.96
C GLY A 325 -7.72 -1.79 -10.17
N ASP A 326 -7.94 -3.10 -10.00
CA ASP A 326 -8.93 -3.66 -9.09
C ASP A 326 -8.44 -3.53 -7.64
N TRP A 327 -8.72 -2.36 -7.05
CA TRP A 327 -8.33 -2.05 -5.68
C TRP A 327 -9.06 -2.88 -4.64
N LEU A 328 -10.28 -3.31 -4.93
CA LEU A 328 -11.06 -4.14 -4.01
C LEU A 328 -10.45 -5.54 -3.89
N LYS A 329 -10.10 -6.15 -5.02
CA LYS A 329 -9.39 -7.42 -5.03
C LYS A 329 -8.03 -7.33 -4.34
N ARG A 330 -7.30 -6.23 -4.56
CA ARG A 330 -6.01 -5.99 -3.88
C ARG A 330 -6.18 -5.81 -2.37
N ALA A 331 -7.20 -5.10 -1.92
CA ALA A 331 -7.48 -4.90 -0.50
C ALA A 331 -7.91 -6.19 0.21
N ALA A 332 -8.50 -7.12 -0.52
CA ALA A 332 -8.88 -8.43 -0.01
C ALA A 332 -7.71 -9.43 0.06
N ALA A 333 -6.60 -9.18 -0.64
CA ALA A 333 -5.43 -10.06 -0.67
C ALA A 333 -4.57 -9.92 0.60
#